data_AF-A0A934UFU7-F1
#
_entry.id   AF-A0A934UFU7-F1
#
_cell.length_a   1.000
_cell.length_b   1.000
_cell.length_c   1.000
_cell.angle_alpha   90.00
_cell.angle_beta   90.00
_cell.angle_gamma   90.00
#
_symmetry.space_group_name_H-M   'P 1'
#
loop_
_entity.id
_entity.type
_entity.pdbx_description
1 polymer ?
#
loop_
_entity_poly.entity_id
_entity_poly.type
_entity_poly.pdbx_seq_one_letter_code
_entity_poly.pdbx_strand_id
1 'polypeptide(L)'
;MFVPVLLFLISLAGMAFAVLIHGLVPSDLMLMSSLCFVAAAALVLWAALFPKKSYIVVDGSNVMHWRGGNPSITTVRQVVQQLIAQGYAPMIWFDANVGYKIGDRYLGPVPLARALGVPVRQVFVVSKGTPADPLLLAAAEELQARVVSNDQFRDWAEDYPMIKGKGFLILGSMRNGKVALNLE
;
A
#
# COMPACT_ATOMS: atom_id res chain seq x y z
N MET A 1 -15.51 4.60 -4.19
CA MET A 1 -16.73 4.12 -3.51
C MET A 1 -17.95 5.03 -3.74
N PHE A 2 -17.77 6.34 -3.96
CA PHE A 2 -18.86 7.28 -4.19
C PHE A 2 -19.78 6.93 -5.38
N VAL A 3 -19.21 6.62 -6.55
CA VAL A 3 -20.00 6.37 -7.78
C VAL A 3 -20.93 5.15 -7.67
N PRO A 4 -20.49 3.95 -7.24
CA PRO A 4 -21.40 2.82 -7.06
C PRO A 4 -22.52 3.06 -6.04
N VAL A 5 -22.22 3.76 -4.95
CA VAL A 5 -23.23 4.12 -3.93
C VAL A 5 -24.25 5.12 -4.49
N LEU A 6 -23.79 6.11 -5.24
CA LEU A 6 -24.68 7.07 -5.90
C LEU A 6 -25.60 6.37 -6.91
N LEU A 7 -25.06 5.47 -7.74
CA LEU A 7 -25.84 4.68 -8.68
C LEU A 7 -26.86 3.79 -7.97
N PHE A 8 -26.47 3.18 -6.84
CA PHE A 8 -27.38 2.38 -6.01
C PHE A 8 -28.56 3.23 -5.50
N LEU A 9 -28.28 4.41 -4.95
CA LEU A 9 -29.31 5.33 -4.43
C LEU A 9 -30.23 5.85 -5.53
N ILE A 10 -29.69 6.24 -6.69
CA ILE A 10 -30.48 6.70 -7.84
C ILE A 10 -31.36 5.56 -8.37
N SER A 11 -30.83 4.35 -8.46
CA SER A 11 -31.59 3.17 -8.92
C SER A 11 -32.71 2.82 -7.95
N LEU A 12 -32.46 2.90 -6.65
CA LEU A 12 -33.47 2.71 -5.62
C LEU A 12 -34.59 3.76 -5.70
N ALA A 13 -34.22 5.03 -5.88
CA ALA A 13 -35.18 6.11 -6.08
C ALA A 13 -36.01 5.93 -7.36
N GLY A 14 -35.37 5.49 -8.45
CA GLY A 14 -36.05 5.17 -9.73
C GLY A 14 -37.06 4.04 -9.60
N MET A 15 -36.73 2.97 -8.86
CA MET A 15 -37.68 1.90 -8.55
C MET A 15 -38.85 2.40 -7.71
N ALA A 16 -38.59 3.17 -6.65
CA ALA A 16 -39.64 3.72 -5.80
C ALA A 16 -40.58 4.65 -6.57
N PHE A 17 -40.02 5.50 -7.45
CA PHE A 17 -40.78 6.39 -8.32
C PHE A 17 -41.64 5.62 -9.34
N ALA A 18 -41.08 4.59 -9.96
CA ALA A 18 -41.83 3.72 -10.88
C ALA A 18 -43.02 3.05 -10.18
N VAL A 19 -42.82 2.55 -8.96
CA VAL A 19 -43.89 1.94 -8.14
C VAL A 19 -44.95 2.97 -7.73
N LEU A 20 -44.56 4.20 -7.44
CA LEU A 20 -45.50 5.27 -7.08
C LEU A 20 -46.42 5.66 -8.24
N ILE A 21 -45.91 5.68 -9.47
CA ILE A 21 -46.69 6.10 -10.65
C ILE A 21 -47.48 4.93 -11.26
N HIS A 22 -46.86 3.77 -11.38
CA HIS A 22 -47.40 2.64 -12.13
C HIS A 22 -47.83 1.46 -11.24
N GLY A 23 -47.69 1.57 -9.92
CA GLY A 23 -47.87 0.44 -9.01
C GLY A 23 -46.83 -0.66 -9.26
N LEU A 24 -47.20 -1.91 -9.00
CA LEU A 24 -46.33 -3.07 -9.23
C LEU A 24 -46.32 -3.56 -10.69
N VAL A 25 -46.81 -2.75 -11.63
CA VAL A 25 -46.81 -3.09 -13.05
C VAL A 25 -45.40 -2.88 -13.62
N PRO A 26 -44.80 -3.89 -14.28
CA PRO A 26 -43.49 -3.74 -14.90
C PRO A 26 -43.50 -2.66 -15.98
N SER A 27 -42.87 -1.53 -15.67
CA SER A 27 -42.58 -0.46 -16.63
C SER A 27 -41.11 -0.52 -17.06
N ASP A 28 -40.78 0.07 -18.21
CA ASP A 28 -39.39 0.15 -18.69
C ASP A 28 -38.48 0.80 -17.64
N LEU A 29 -39.00 1.80 -16.92
CA LEU A 29 -38.29 2.46 -15.83
C LEU A 29 -38.04 1.52 -14.64
N MET A 30 -39.03 0.70 -14.26
CA MET A 30 -38.88 -0.28 -13.18
C MET A 30 -37.85 -1.35 -13.55
N LEU A 31 -37.88 -1.84 -14.78
CA LEU A 31 -36.92 -2.84 -15.28
C LEU A 31 -35.49 -2.28 -15.34
N MET A 32 -35.31 -1.09 -15.90
CA MET A 32 -34.00 -0.42 -15.97
C MET A 32 -33.45 -0.15 -14.57
N SER A 33 -34.27 0.43 -13.69
CA SER A 33 -33.86 0.76 -12.31
C SER A 33 -33.53 -0.50 -11.50
N SER A 34 -34.26 -1.60 -11.70
CA SER A 34 -33.97 -2.88 -11.05
C SER A 34 -32.63 -3.46 -11.51
N LEU A 35 -32.34 -3.43 -12.81
CA LEU A 35 -31.07 -3.90 -13.35
C LEU A 35 -29.89 -3.07 -12.83
N CYS A 36 -30.02 -1.74 -12.85
CA CYS A 36 -29.01 -0.83 -12.30
C CYS A 36 -28.83 -1.02 -10.79
N PHE A 37 -29.91 -1.27 -10.03
CA PHE A 37 -29.84 -1.55 -8.61
C PHE A 37 -29.03 -2.82 -8.32
N VAL A 38 -29.32 -3.93 -9.02
CA VAL A 38 -28.58 -5.19 -8.85
C VAL A 38 -27.10 -5.00 -9.19
N ALA A 39 -26.79 -4.34 -10.31
CA ALA A 39 -25.41 -4.07 -10.72
C ALA A 39 -24.67 -3.19 -9.69
N ALA A 40 -25.30 -2.11 -9.22
CA ALA A 40 -24.71 -1.22 -8.23
C ALA A 40 -24.52 -1.91 -6.88
N ALA A 41 -25.49 -2.73 -6.44
CA ALA A 41 -25.39 -3.53 -5.22
C ALA A 41 -24.22 -4.53 -5.30
N ALA A 42 -24.06 -5.21 -6.44
CA ALA A 42 -22.94 -6.12 -6.68
C ALA A 42 -21.59 -5.38 -6.64
N LEU A 43 -21.50 -4.18 -7.23
CA LEU A 43 -20.29 -3.35 -7.18
C LEU A 43 -19.97 -2.87 -5.75
N VAL A 44 -20.97 -2.46 -4.98
CA VAL A 44 -20.80 -2.05 -3.58
C VAL A 44 -20.34 -3.23 -2.73
N LEU A 45 -20.98 -4.40 -2.89
CA LEU A 45 -20.59 -5.62 -2.21
C LEU A 45 -19.16 -6.04 -2.59
N TRP A 46 -18.83 -6.00 -3.88
CA TRP A 46 -17.49 -6.33 -4.36
C TRP A 46 -16.43 -5.40 -3.78
N ALA A 47 -16.68 -4.09 -3.75
CA ALA A 47 -15.77 -3.12 -3.14
C ALA A 47 -15.60 -3.31 -1.62
N ALA A 48 -16.66 -3.73 -0.93
CA ALA A 48 -16.62 -4.02 0.50
C ALA A 48 -15.85 -5.32 0.81
N LEU A 49 -15.98 -6.34 -0.04
CA LEU A 49 -15.28 -7.62 0.10
C LEU A 49 -13.81 -7.54 -0.30
N PHE A 50 -13.46 -6.63 -1.20
CA PHE A 50 -12.10 -6.45 -1.71
C PHE A 50 -11.66 -4.98 -1.56
N PRO A 51 -11.40 -4.52 -0.34
CA PRO A 51 -10.95 -3.16 -0.11
C PRO A 51 -9.64 -2.90 -0.85
N LYS A 52 -9.49 -1.66 -1.36
CA LYS A 52 -8.23 -1.23 -2.01
C LYS A 52 -7.09 -1.41 -1.01
N LYS A 53 -6.02 -2.08 -1.45
CA LYS A 53 -4.82 -2.25 -0.62
C LYS A 53 -4.18 -0.89 -0.37
N SER A 54 -3.97 -0.58 0.91
CA SER A 54 -3.15 0.56 1.32
C SER A 54 -1.69 0.15 1.28
N TYR A 55 -1.02 0.46 0.18
CA TYR A 55 0.39 0.16 0.01
C TYR A 55 1.26 1.11 0.86
N ILE A 56 2.33 0.57 1.41
CA ILE A 56 3.41 1.33 2.03
C ILE A 56 4.71 0.82 1.45
N VAL A 57 5.53 1.73 0.91
CA VAL A 57 6.87 1.40 0.48
C VAL A 57 7.78 1.42 1.70
N VAL A 58 8.64 0.42 1.85
CA VAL A 58 9.59 0.31 2.95
C VAL A 58 10.99 0.35 2.38
N ASP A 59 11.78 1.33 2.80
CA ASP A 59 13.21 1.37 2.54
C ASP A 59 13.91 0.38 3.49
N GLY A 60 14.03 -0.86 3.04
CA GLY A 60 14.65 -1.93 3.81
C GLY A 60 16.12 -1.66 4.11
N SER A 61 16.82 -0.94 3.22
CA SER A 61 18.23 -0.57 3.38
C SER A 61 18.44 0.44 4.50
N ASN A 62 17.51 1.37 4.69
CA ASN A 62 17.52 2.29 5.81
C ASN A 62 17.05 1.61 7.11
N VAL A 63 15.92 0.91 7.06
CA VAL A 63 15.27 0.31 8.23
C VAL A 63 16.15 -0.71 8.94
N MET A 64 16.96 -1.48 8.20
CA MET A 64 17.85 -2.48 8.80
C MET A 64 18.87 -1.89 9.80
N HIS A 65 19.14 -0.59 9.75
CA HIS A 65 20.07 0.10 10.65
C HIS A 65 19.42 0.69 11.92
N TRP A 66 18.09 0.67 12.06
CA TRP A 66 17.40 1.38 13.14
C TRP A 66 17.68 0.89 14.57
N ARG A 67 18.19 -0.34 14.72
CA ARG A 67 18.50 -0.92 16.05
C ARG A 67 19.80 -0.37 16.66
N GLY A 68 20.63 0.31 15.87
CA GLY A 68 21.98 0.68 16.25
C GLY A 68 22.94 -0.52 16.17
N GLY A 69 24.15 -0.27 15.67
CA GLY A 69 25.15 -1.32 15.41
C GLY A 69 24.99 -1.96 14.04
N ASN A 70 25.15 -3.29 13.97
CA ASN A 70 25.16 -4.00 12.70
C ASN A 70 23.76 -4.02 12.04
N PRO A 71 23.69 -3.89 10.71
CA PRO A 71 22.44 -4.02 9.97
C PRO A 71 21.73 -5.34 10.26
N SER A 72 20.41 -5.28 10.49
CA SER A 72 19.62 -6.46 10.86
C SER A 72 18.34 -6.59 10.05
N ILE A 73 18.20 -7.72 9.35
CA ILE A 73 16.96 -8.08 8.65
C ILE A 73 15.79 -8.30 9.61
N THR A 74 16.07 -8.58 10.89
CA THR A 74 15.03 -8.78 11.90
C THR A 74 14.33 -7.47 12.22
N THR A 75 15.04 -6.34 12.17
CA THR A 75 14.44 -5.00 12.30
C THR A 75 13.44 -4.74 11.18
N VAL A 76 13.83 -5.03 9.93
CA VAL A 76 12.94 -4.89 8.76
C VAL A 76 11.72 -5.81 8.89
N ARG A 77 11.92 -7.06 9.32
CA ARG A 77 10.83 -8.01 9.57
C ARG A 77 9.82 -7.45 10.59
N GLN A 78 10.28 -6.86 11.69
CA GLN A 78 9.38 -6.29 12.69
C GLN A 78 8.56 -5.12 12.15
N VAL A 79 9.17 -4.23 11.35
CA VAL A 79 8.46 -3.14 10.67
C VAL A 79 7.39 -3.71 9.73
N VAL A 80 7.76 -4.67 8.88
CA VAL A 80 6.86 -5.32 7.93
C VAL A 80 5.69 -5.99 8.64
N GLN A 81 5.94 -6.73 9.72
CA GLN A 81 4.90 -7.39 10.51
C GLN A 81 3.95 -6.38 11.16
N GLN A 82 4.47 -5.26 11.69
CA GLN A 82 3.64 -4.21 12.26
C GLN A 82 2.73 -3.55 11.20
N LEU A 83 3.27 -3.27 10.01
CA LEU A 83 2.48 -2.72 8.90
C LEU A 83 1.37 -3.67 8.45
N ILE A 84 1.67 -4.96 8.32
CA ILE A 84 0.67 -5.99 7.97
C ILE A 84 -0.41 -6.09 9.05
N ALA A 85 -0.02 -6.08 10.33
CA ALA A 85 -0.98 -6.13 11.44
C ALA A 85 -1.93 -4.92 11.48
N GLN A 86 -1.51 -3.79 10.90
CA GLN A 86 -2.34 -2.58 10.75
C GLN A 86 -3.11 -2.53 9.42
N GLY A 87 -3.09 -3.59 8.62
CA GLY A 87 -3.84 -3.70 7.37
C GLY A 87 -3.14 -3.12 6.13
N TYR A 88 -1.87 -2.71 6.23
CA TYR A 88 -1.10 -2.23 5.10
C TYR A 88 -0.46 -3.37 4.29
N ALA A 89 -0.22 -3.10 3.01
CA ALA A 89 0.51 -3.99 2.11
C ALA A 89 1.93 -3.45 1.86
N PRO A 90 2.96 -3.92 2.60
CA PRO A 90 4.31 -3.40 2.44
C PRO A 90 4.95 -3.85 1.12
N MET A 91 5.69 -2.93 0.48
CA MET A 91 6.55 -3.16 -0.68
C MET A 91 7.98 -2.77 -0.29
N ILE A 92 8.84 -3.77 -0.11
CA ILE A 92 10.15 -3.60 0.52
C ILE A 92 11.22 -3.47 -0.57
N TRP A 93 11.97 -2.38 -0.51
CA TRP A 93 13.07 -2.08 -1.42
C TRP A 93 14.41 -2.18 -0.70
N PHE A 94 15.37 -2.82 -1.35
CA PHE A 94 16.73 -2.94 -0.88
C PHE A 94 17.73 -2.49 -1.94
N ASP A 95 18.85 -1.93 -1.48
CA ASP A 95 20.03 -1.71 -2.30
C ASP A 95 20.66 -3.06 -2.72
N ALA A 96 21.55 -3.01 -3.71
CA ALA A 96 22.24 -4.20 -4.20
C ALA A 96 23.14 -4.88 -3.16
N ASN A 97 23.48 -4.18 -2.07
CA ASN A 97 24.46 -4.60 -1.07
C ASN A 97 23.82 -5.24 0.17
N VAL A 98 22.48 -5.27 0.27
CA VAL A 98 21.75 -5.80 1.44
C VAL A 98 22.29 -7.15 1.91
N GLY A 99 22.56 -8.07 0.99
CA GLY A 99 23.04 -9.42 1.32
C GLY A 99 24.40 -9.43 2.01
N TYR A 100 25.30 -8.54 1.60
CA TYR A 100 26.62 -8.36 2.20
C TYR A 100 26.59 -7.54 3.50
N LYS A 101 25.51 -6.78 3.73
CA LYS A 101 25.30 -6.05 4.98
C LYS A 101 24.75 -6.94 6.10
N ILE A 102 23.89 -7.92 5.78
CA ILE A 102 23.29 -8.85 6.76
C ILE A 102 23.93 -10.24 6.76
N GLY A 103 24.92 -10.46 5.92
CA GLY A 103 25.61 -11.73 5.70
C GLY A 103 26.88 -11.50 4.90
N ASP A 104 27.34 -12.52 4.18
CA ASP A 104 28.63 -12.54 3.48
C ASP A 104 28.49 -12.76 1.96
N ARG A 105 27.25 -12.70 1.43
CA ARG A 105 26.94 -13.01 0.04
C ARG A 105 25.82 -12.16 -0.52
N TYR A 106 25.72 -12.12 -1.84
CA TYR A 106 24.55 -11.57 -2.50
C TYR A 106 23.26 -12.29 -2.08
N LEU A 107 22.21 -11.52 -1.84
CA LEU A 107 20.86 -12.04 -1.57
C LEU A 107 19.87 -11.34 -2.50
N GLY A 108 19.19 -12.13 -3.34
CA GLY A 108 18.11 -11.65 -4.18
C GLY A 108 16.75 -11.58 -3.45
N PRO A 109 15.68 -11.26 -4.17
CA PRO A 109 14.33 -11.12 -3.61
C PRO A 109 13.81 -12.36 -2.87
N VAL A 110 14.07 -13.57 -3.39
CA VAL A 110 13.54 -14.83 -2.82
C VAL A 110 14.02 -15.09 -1.39
N PRO A 111 15.34 -15.13 -1.08
CA PRO A 111 15.80 -15.35 0.29
C PRO A 111 15.38 -14.23 1.25
N LEU A 112 15.36 -12.97 0.79
CA LEU A 112 14.91 -11.83 1.60
C LEU A 112 13.41 -11.93 1.91
N ALA A 113 12.57 -12.27 0.94
CA ALA A 113 11.13 -12.47 1.13
C ALA A 113 10.84 -13.59 2.14
N ARG A 114 11.57 -14.71 2.06
CA ARG A 114 11.50 -15.78 3.06
C ARG A 114 11.91 -15.27 4.44
N ALA A 115 13.00 -14.51 4.52
CA ALA A 115 13.43 -13.93 5.79
C ALA A 115 12.40 -12.95 6.35
N LEU A 116 11.70 -12.17 5.53
CA LEU A 116 10.71 -11.18 5.97
C LEU A 116 9.32 -11.79 6.23
N GLY A 117 9.04 -13.00 5.73
CA GLY A 117 7.73 -13.64 5.85
C GLY A 117 6.69 -13.04 4.90
N VAL A 118 7.11 -12.56 3.74
CA VAL A 118 6.23 -11.93 2.73
C VAL A 118 6.36 -12.62 1.37
N PRO A 119 5.36 -12.48 0.47
CA PRO A 119 5.48 -12.91 -0.92
C PRO A 119 6.67 -12.27 -1.64
N VAL A 120 7.35 -13.03 -2.50
CA VAL A 120 8.52 -12.55 -3.27
C VAL A 120 8.22 -11.28 -4.08
N ARG A 121 7.01 -11.16 -4.63
CA ARG A 121 6.54 -9.98 -5.38
C ARG A 121 6.50 -8.68 -4.57
N GLN A 122 6.67 -8.75 -3.25
CA GLN A 122 6.72 -7.59 -2.36
C GLN A 122 8.14 -7.17 -2.01
N VAL A 123 9.16 -7.87 -2.52
CA VAL A 123 10.57 -7.58 -2.22
C VAL A 123 11.31 -7.27 -3.50
N PHE A 124 11.98 -6.12 -3.51
CA PHE A 124 12.74 -5.61 -4.64
C PHE A 124 14.18 -5.40 -4.19
N VAL A 125 15.12 -5.90 -4.99
CA VAL A 125 16.55 -5.67 -4.81
C VAL A 125 17.05 -4.99 -6.06
N VAL A 126 17.60 -3.80 -5.90
CA VAL A 126 18.06 -2.98 -7.01
C VAL A 126 19.34 -3.56 -7.60
N SER A 127 19.51 -3.39 -8.91
CA SER A 127 20.73 -3.80 -9.62
C SER A 127 21.96 -3.04 -9.11
N LYS A 128 23.12 -3.71 -9.10
CA LYS A 128 24.38 -3.07 -8.71
C LYS A 128 24.69 -1.88 -9.63
N GLY A 129 25.08 -0.76 -9.04
CA GLY A 129 25.41 0.47 -9.76
C GLY A 129 24.19 1.36 -10.06
N THR A 130 22.99 0.92 -9.69
CA THR A 130 21.76 1.72 -9.77
C THR A 130 21.40 2.24 -8.37
N PRO A 131 21.11 3.55 -8.21
CA PRO A 131 20.64 4.08 -6.94
C PRO A 131 19.25 3.52 -6.62
N ALA A 132 19.03 3.12 -5.36
CA ALA A 132 17.74 2.55 -4.95
C ALA A 132 16.67 3.63 -4.77
N ASP A 133 17.07 4.78 -4.26
CA ASP A 133 16.24 5.95 -3.95
C ASP A 133 15.21 6.33 -5.04
N PRO A 134 15.61 6.60 -6.30
CA PRO A 134 14.65 7.00 -7.32
C PRO A 134 13.68 5.87 -7.68
N LEU A 135 14.12 4.60 -7.60
CA LEU A 135 13.25 3.46 -7.90
C LEU A 135 12.20 3.23 -6.82
N LEU A 136 12.56 3.36 -5.53
CA LEU A 136 11.54 3.26 -4.47
C LEU A 136 10.59 4.45 -4.47
N LEU A 137 11.08 5.66 -4.79
CA LEU A 137 10.26 6.87 -4.84
C LEU A 137 9.29 6.84 -6.03
N ALA A 138 9.74 6.39 -7.20
CA ALA A 138 8.87 6.13 -8.34
C ALA A 138 7.80 5.10 -8.01
N ALA A 139 8.16 4.00 -7.34
CA ALA A 139 7.19 2.99 -6.92
C ALA A 139 6.19 3.55 -5.89
N ALA A 140 6.63 4.42 -4.98
CA ALA A 140 5.76 5.08 -4.01
C ALA A 140 4.76 6.01 -4.70
N GLU A 141 5.21 6.77 -5.70
CA GLU A 141 4.35 7.63 -6.51
C GLU A 141 3.31 6.81 -7.28
N GLU A 142 3.73 5.78 -8.03
CA GLU A 142 2.85 4.93 -8.82
C GLU A 142 1.75 4.27 -7.96
N LEU A 143 2.13 3.82 -6.76
CA LEU A 143 1.21 3.16 -5.83
C LEU A 143 0.41 4.14 -4.97
N GLN A 144 0.65 5.45 -5.08
CA GLN A 144 0.15 6.48 -4.16
C GLN A 144 0.40 6.09 -2.69
N ALA A 145 1.58 5.54 -2.43
CA ALA A 145 1.99 4.96 -1.16
C ALA A 145 2.86 5.94 -0.35
N ARG A 146 2.81 5.78 0.97
CA ARG A 146 3.76 6.43 1.89
C ARG A 146 5.05 5.60 1.94
N VAL A 147 6.16 6.23 2.34
CA VAL A 147 7.48 5.61 2.43
C VAL A 147 7.93 5.52 3.89
N VAL A 148 8.28 4.33 4.35
CA VAL A 148 8.96 4.12 5.64
C VAL A 148 10.46 4.24 5.44
N SER A 149 11.04 5.35 5.88
CA SER A 149 12.48 5.58 5.94
C SER A 149 12.75 6.74 6.90
N ASN A 150 13.94 6.77 7.49
CA ASN A 150 14.43 7.96 8.21
C ASN A 150 15.30 8.87 7.32
N ASP A 151 15.54 8.47 6.07
CA ASP A 151 16.19 9.34 5.08
C ASP A 151 15.23 10.45 4.63
N GLN A 152 15.78 11.63 4.37
CA GLN A 152 15.05 12.78 3.84
C GLN A 152 15.09 12.84 2.32
N PHE A 153 15.86 11.97 1.65
CA PHE A 153 15.95 11.89 0.18
C PHE A 153 16.22 13.27 -0.47
N ARG A 154 17.09 14.07 0.13
CA ARG A 154 17.29 15.49 -0.25
C ARG A 154 17.68 15.67 -1.71
N ASP A 155 18.53 14.77 -2.21
CA ASP A 155 19.04 14.78 -3.58
C ASP A 155 17.94 14.52 -4.62
N TRP A 156 16.81 13.95 -4.19
CA TRP A 156 15.67 13.59 -5.04
C TRP A 156 14.47 14.51 -4.88
N ALA A 157 14.57 15.54 -4.04
CA ALA A 157 13.44 16.40 -3.67
C ALA A 157 12.95 17.33 -4.79
N GLU A 158 13.75 17.52 -5.84
CA GLU A 158 13.35 18.25 -7.06
C GLU A 158 12.49 17.36 -7.96
N ASP A 159 12.94 16.13 -8.22
CA ASP A 159 12.23 15.16 -9.05
C ASP A 159 10.98 14.59 -8.37
N TYR A 160 11.00 14.50 -7.03
CA TYR A 160 9.95 13.90 -6.21
C TYR A 160 9.44 14.89 -5.14
N PRO A 161 8.65 15.92 -5.51
CA PRO A 161 8.18 16.94 -4.56
C PRO A 161 7.32 16.39 -3.41
N MET A 162 6.70 15.22 -3.57
CA MET A 162 5.89 14.55 -2.54
C MET A 162 6.69 14.21 -1.28
N ILE A 163 8.02 14.13 -1.35
CA ILE A 163 8.91 13.98 -0.18
C ILE A 163 8.65 15.07 0.88
N LYS A 164 8.35 16.30 0.44
CA LYS A 164 8.05 17.45 1.31
C LYS A 164 6.61 17.42 1.85
N GLY A 165 5.77 16.52 1.33
CA GLY A 165 4.38 16.36 1.74
C GLY A 165 4.28 15.81 3.16
N LYS A 166 3.45 16.44 4.00
CA LYS A 166 3.19 15.94 5.35
C LYS A 166 2.62 14.53 5.30
N GLY A 167 3.22 13.62 6.04
CA GLY A 167 2.79 12.23 6.11
C GLY A 167 3.24 11.33 4.95
N PHE A 168 3.98 11.84 3.95
CA PHE A 168 4.55 10.97 2.92
C PHE A 168 5.65 10.07 3.49
N LEU A 169 6.58 10.65 4.26
CA LEU A 169 7.60 9.91 4.99
C LEU A 169 7.07 9.47 6.37
N ILE A 170 7.05 8.16 6.59
CA ILE A 170 6.75 7.51 7.86
C ILE A 170 8.09 7.27 8.56
N LEU A 171 8.42 8.17 9.49
CA LEU A 171 9.61 8.04 10.33
C LEU A 171 9.41 6.94 11.36
N GLY A 172 10.50 6.30 11.79
CA GLY A 172 10.43 5.28 12.83
C GLY A 172 11.72 5.06 13.59
N SER A 173 11.64 4.24 14.63
CA SER A 173 12.80 3.90 15.45
C SER A 173 12.60 2.56 16.16
N MET A 174 13.70 1.98 16.61
CA MET A 174 13.68 0.87 17.56
C MET A 174 13.73 1.40 18.98
N ARG A 175 12.72 1.07 19.81
CA ARG A 175 12.66 1.41 21.24
C ARG A 175 12.37 0.16 22.05
N ASN A 176 13.24 -0.16 23.01
CA ASN A 176 13.08 -1.34 23.89
C ASN A 176 12.82 -2.64 23.13
N GLY A 177 13.49 -2.83 21.97
CA GLY A 177 13.33 -4.01 21.13
C GLY A 177 12.02 -4.07 20.32
N LYS A 178 11.21 -3.02 20.33
CA LYS A 178 9.99 -2.88 19.53
C LYS A 178 10.13 -1.74 18.51
N VAL A 179 9.45 -1.89 17.39
CA VAL A 179 9.34 -0.85 16.38
C VAL A 179 8.31 0.19 16.83
N ALA A 180 8.65 1.46 16.66
CA ALA A 180 7.73 2.59 16.76
C ALA A 180 7.72 3.32 15.40
N LEU A 181 6.55 3.42 14.77
CA LEU A 181 6.33 4.12 13.49
C LEU A 181 5.42 5.33 13.74
N ASN A 182 5.75 6.45 13.11
CA ASN A 182 4.88 7.63 13.12
C ASN A 182 3.95 7.58 11.89
N LEU A 183 2.74 7.06 12.10
CA LEU A 183 1.76 6.83 11.03
C LEU A 183 0.73 7.95 10.90
N GLU A 184 0.83 8.99 11.73
CA GLU A 184 -0.05 10.18 11.76
C GLU A 184 0.29 11.20 10.67
#